data_AF-A0A1M7HTB8-F1
#
_entry.id   AF-A0A1M7HTB8-F1
#
_cell.length_a   1.000
_cell.length_b   1.000
_cell.length_c   1.000
_cell.angle_alpha   90.00
_cell.angle_beta   90.00
_cell.angle_gamma   90.00
#
_symmetry.space_group_name_H-M   'P 1'
#
loop_
_entity.id
_entity.type
_entity.pdbx_description
1 polymer ?
#
loop_
_entity_poly.entity_id
_entity_poly.type
_entity_poly.pdbx_seq_one_letter_code
_entity_poly.pdbx_strand_id
1 'polypeptide(L)'
;MESFGILVRIINSLTIYFNLEKIVAINPLWKRFPIVYALFMNILHIDSCALGDNSVSRQVTSATVAALTEANAQATVLYRDLAASPLSHASGPLLQVISQRWDADIPMNAELRAEALQSASLAQEFQDADVVVLGAPLHNFSVPSTLKAWMDRLLELQTTSSKPRDDLHLLLVTSGCGVMGLASVDELMNNHENQLKAAFQFLGVSRVNVVRGLADVPQALRLRSAA
;
A
#
# COMPACT_ATOMS: atom_id res chain seq x y z
N MET A 1 -15.83 30.06 -16.15
CA MET A 1 -14.90 31.03 -15.52
C MET A 1 -15.38 31.53 -14.16
N GLU A 2 -16.67 31.53 -13.84
CA GLU A 2 -17.18 32.01 -12.54
C GLU A 2 -16.89 31.06 -11.35
N SER A 3 -16.86 29.74 -11.57
CA SER A 3 -16.64 28.76 -10.49
C SER A 3 -15.23 28.77 -9.89
N PHE A 4 -14.23 29.25 -10.63
CA PHE A 4 -12.84 29.33 -10.17
C PHE A 4 -12.64 30.52 -9.21
N GLY A 5 -13.38 31.61 -9.41
CA GLY A 5 -13.33 32.80 -8.56
C GLY A 5 -13.93 32.60 -7.16
N ILE A 6 -14.89 31.67 -7.02
CA ILE A 6 -15.51 31.34 -5.74
C ILE A 6 -14.56 30.49 -4.88
N LEU A 7 -13.84 29.54 -5.48
CA LEU A 7 -12.91 28.67 -4.76
C LEU A 7 -11.71 29.44 -4.17
N VAL A 8 -11.15 30.39 -4.92
CA VAL A 8 -10.04 31.24 -4.45
C VAL A 8 -10.50 32.17 -3.31
N ARG A 9 -11.75 32.65 -3.34
CA ARG A 9 -12.33 33.45 -2.24
C ARG A 9 -12.55 32.64 -0.96
N ILE A 10 -12.92 31.36 -1.07
CA ILE A 10 -13.10 30.49 0.10
C ILE A 10 -11.75 30.16 0.76
N ILE A 11 -10.71 29.89 -0.05
CA ILE A 11 -9.35 29.59 0.45
C ILE A 11 -8.76 30.80 1.19
N ASN A 12 -8.92 32.01 0.66
CA ASN A 12 -8.39 33.23 1.30
C ASN A 12 -9.15 33.65 2.57
N SER A 13 -10.37 33.14 2.81
CA SER A 13 -11.13 33.44 4.04
C SER A 13 -10.88 32.45 5.19
N LEU A 14 -10.24 31.30 4.95
CA LEU A 14 -10.00 30.28 5.99
C LEU A 14 -8.63 30.39 6.70
N THR A 15 -7.76 31.33 6.31
CA THR A 15 -6.43 31.50 6.93
C THR A 15 -6.45 32.23 8.27
N ILE A 16 -7.62 32.69 8.74
CA ILE A 16 -7.75 33.39 10.02
C ILE A 16 -8.65 32.54 10.90
N TYR A 17 -8.16 32.19 12.10
CA TYR A 17 -8.76 31.31 13.10
C TYR A 17 -8.63 29.81 12.80
N PHE A 18 -7.71 29.09 13.45
CA PHE A 18 -8.03 27.87 14.22
C PHE A 18 -6.83 27.44 15.09
N ASN A 19 -7.16 27.07 16.33
CA ASN A 19 -6.28 26.66 17.42
C ASN A 19 -5.73 25.23 17.19
N LEU A 20 -4.46 24.99 17.54
CA LEU A 20 -3.65 23.83 17.12
C LEU A 20 -4.12 22.44 17.63
N GLU A 21 -5.06 22.36 18.57
CA GLU A 21 -5.51 21.08 19.15
C GLU A 21 -6.62 20.35 18.37
N LYS A 22 -7.18 20.94 17.29
CA LYS A 22 -8.27 20.32 16.50
C LYS A 22 -7.84 19.62 15.21
N ILE A 23 -6.53 19.51 14.95
CA ILE A 23 -6.00 19.00 13.66
C ILE A 23 -6.21 17.49 13.48
N VAL A 24 -6.47 16.71 14.54
CA VAL A 24 -6.55 15.23 14.45
C VAL A 24 -7.94 14.71 14.03
N ALA A 25 -8.95 15.57 13.86
CA ALA A 25 -10.29 15.16 13.42
C ALA A 25 -10.79 16.00 12.23
N ILE A 26 -9.94 16.19 11.21
CA ILE A 26 -10.41 16.75 9.94
C ILE A 26 -11.04 15.60 9.16
N ASN A 27 -12.36 15.46 9.30
CA ASN A 27 -13.17 14.79 8.29
C ASN A 27 -12.74 15.36 6.93
N PRO A 28 -12.22 14.53 6.02
CA PRO A 28 -11.59 15.05 4.83
C PRO A 28 -12.63 15.73 3.94
N LEU A 29 -12.73 17.07 4.04
CA LEU A 29 -13.59 17.91 3.19
C LEU A 29 -13.36 17.66 1.70
N TRP A 30 -12.20 17.13 1.38
CA TRP A 30 -11.78 16.72 0.05
C TRP A 30 -12.59 15.54 -0.51
N LYS A 31 -13.10 14.59 0.30
CA LYS A 31 -14.02 13.52 -0.16
C LYS A 31 -15.38 14.01 -0.67
N ARG A 32 -15.70 15.31 -0.51
CA ARG A 32 -17.01 15.91 -0.84
C ARG A 32 -17.11 16.40 -2.29
N PHE A 33 -16.02 16.34 -3.07
CA PHE A 33 -15.97 16.76 -4.47
C PHE A 33 -15.40 15.65 -5.39
N PRO A 34 -16.21 14.63 -5.75
CA PRO A 34 -15.74 13.44 -6.49
C PRO A 34 -15.16 13.73 -7.88
N ILE A 35 -15.50 14.87 -8.50
CA ILE A 35 -15.01 15.24 -9.84
C ILE A 35 -13.53 15.69 -9.81
N VAL A 36 -13.06 16.24 -8.70
CA VAL A 36 -11.65 16.68 -8.57
C VAL A 36 -10.72 15.50 -8.26
N TYR A 37 -11.25 14.45 -7.63
CA TYR A 37 -10.54 13.21 -7.29
C TYR A 37 -10.24 12.33 -8.51
N ALA A 38 -11.11 12.35 -9.51
CA ALA A 38 -10.97 11.53 -10.72
C ALA A 38 -9.77 11.93 -11.62
N LEU A 39 -8.99 12.94 -11.25
CA LEU A 39 -7.87 13.47 -12.06
C LEU A 39 -6.48 13.17 -11.50
N PHE A 40 -6.34 12.68 -10.26
CA PHE A 40 -5.03 12.47 -9.63
C PHE A 40 -4.87 11.01 -9.21
N MET A 41 -3.93 10.30 -9.84
CA MET A 41 -3.58 8.93 -9.48
C MET A 41 -2.67 8.94 -8.25
N ASN A 42 -3.07 8.25 -7.19
CA ASN A 42 -2.24 8.03 -6.00
C ASN A 42 -1.54 6.68 -6.09
N ILE A 43 -0.21 6.71 -6.10
CA ILE A 43 0.63 5.53 -6.17
C ILE A 43 1.25 5.29 -4.79
N LEU A 44 0.98 4.12 -4.20
CA LEU A 44 1.71 3.63 -3.04
C LEU A 44 2.82 2.68 -3.50
N HIS A 45 4.06 3.13 -3.41
CA HIS A 45 5.26 2.35 -3.72
C HIS A 45 5.83 1.74 -2.43
N ILE A 46 5.80 0.41 -2.34
CA ILE A 46 6.29 -0.33 -1.18
C ILE A 46 7.47 -1.20 -1.60
N ASP A 47 8.62 -0.98 -0.95
CA ASP A 47 9.77 -1.88 -1.03
C ASP A 47 9.95 -2.65 0.28
N SER A 48 10.28 -3.93 0.18
CA SER A 48 10.44 -4.80 1.36
C SER A 48 11.75 -5.57 1.42
N CYS A 49 12.52 -5.62 0.33
CA CYS A 49 13.75 -6.39 0.30
C CYS A 49 14.79 -5.81 1.26
N ALA A 50 15.32 -6.67 2.15
CA ALA A 50 16.34 -6.30 3.13
C ALA A 50 17.71 -5.97 2.53
N LEU A 51 17.94 -6.33 1.26
CA LEU A 51 19.24 -6.14 0.59
C LEU A 51 19.47 -4.71 0.07
N GLY A 52 18.54 -3.77 0.32
CA GLY A 52 18.65 -2.38 -0.15
C GLY A 52 18.92 -2.32 -1.66
N ASP A 53 19.86 -1.47 -2.07
CA ASP A 53 20.20 -1.21 -3.49
C ASP A 53 20.59 -2.46 -4.30
N ASN A 54 21.02 -3.54 -3.63
CA ASN A 54 21.32 -4.83 -4.28
C ASN A 54 20.06 -5.64 -4.63
N SER A 55 18.87 -5.08 -4.41
CA SER A 55 17.60 -5.75 -4.67
C SER A 55 17.11 -5.56 -6.10
N VAL A 56 16.98 -6.67 -6.83
CA VAL A 56 16.34 -6.69 -8.15
C VAL A 56 14.89 -6.21 -8.07
N SER A 57 14.12 -6.64 -7.07
CA SER A 57 12.73 -6.18 -6.92
C SER A 57 12.63 -4.67 -6.75
N ARG A 58 13.56 -4.02 -6.03
CA ARG A 58 13.57 -2.54 -5.89
C ARG A 58 13.86 -1.82 -7.20
N GLN A 59 14.76 -2.37 -8.02
CA GLN A 59 15.03 -1.82 -9.35
C GLN A 59 13.77 -1.88 -10.22
N VAL A 60 13.03 -3.00 -10.13
CA VAL A 60 11.80 -3.20 -10.90
C VAL A 60 10.63 -2.35 -10.36
N THR A 61 10.44 -2.23 -9.05
CA THR A 61 9.42 -1.34 -8.46
C THR A 61 9.69 0.12 -8.83
N SER A 62 10.94 0.58 -8.71
CA SER A 62 11.36 1.94 -9.11
C SER A 62 11.08 2.21 -10.59
N ALA A 63 11.46 1.29 -11.48
CA ALA A 63 11.17 1.42 -12.91
C ALA A 63 9.66 1.40 -13.21
N THR A 64 8.89 0.59 -12.49
CA THR A 64 7.43 0.53 -12.63
C THR A 64 6.79 1.87 -12.23
N VAL A 65 7.21 2.46 -11.10
CA VAL A 65 6.72 3.76 -10.64
C VAL A 65 7.12 4.87 -11.59
N ALA A 66 8.36 4.87 -12.09
CA ALA A 66 8.83 5.84 -13.07
C ALA A 66 7.98 5.83 -14.35
N ALA A 67 7.64 4.63 -14.85
CA ALA A 67 6.81 4.51 -16.03
C ALA A 67 5.34 4.90 -15.77
N LEU A 68 4.80 4.64 -14.57
CA LEU A 68 3.47 5.13 -14.16
C LEU A 68 3.42 6.67 -14.13
N THR A 69 4.43 7.32 -13.54
CA THR A 69 4.46 8.78 -13.42
C THR A 69 4.74 9.48 -14.75
N GLU A 70 5.55 8.87 -15.63
CA GLU A 70 5.72 9.34 -17.02
C GLU A 70 4.40 9.31 -17.79
N ALA A 71 3.61 8.25 -17.64
CA ALA A 71 2.30 8.12 -18.27
C ALA A 71 1.20 8.97 -17.62
N ASN A 72 1.40 9.43 -16.38
CA ASN A 72 0.41 10.16 -15.58
C ASN A 72 1.06 11.35 -14.88
N ALA A 73 1.19 12.47 -15.59
CA ALA A 73 1.91 13.67 -15.12
C ALA A 73 1.37 14.28 -13.80
N GLN A 74 0.15 13.93 -13.40
CA GLN A 74 -0.47 14.36 -12.15
C GLN A 74 -0.44 13.30 -11.04
N ALA A 75 0.21 12.15 -11.27
CA ALA A 75 0.31 11.12 -10.27
C ALA A 75 1.11 11.59 -9.05
N THR A 76 0.64 11.25 -7.86
CA THR A 76 1.37 11.43 -6.62
C THR A 76 1.94 10.10 -6.16
N VAL A 77 3.13 10.11 -5.56
CA VAL A 77 3.79 8.90 -5.08
C VAL A 77 4.02 9.02 -3.58
N LEU A 78 3.46 8.07 -2.84
CA LEU A 78 3.84 7.81 -1.46
C LEU A 78 4.79 6.62 -1.42
N TYR A 79 6.00 6.81 -0.93
CA TYR A 79 7.02 5.78 -0.83
C TYR A 79 7.13 5.21 0.59
N ARG A 80 7.18 3.88 0.70
CA ARG A 80 7.31 3.13 1.96
C ARG A 80 8.39 2.07 1.83
N ASP A 81 9.47 2.25 2.58
CA ASP A 81 10.54 1.26 2.68
C ASP A 81 10.43 0.46 3.98
N LEU A 82 9.95 -0.78 3.87
CA LEU A 82 9.77 -1.66 5.02
C LEU A 82 11.09 -2.25 5.55
N ALA A 83 12.19 -2.15 4.81
CA ALA A 83 13.50 -2.57 5.30
C ALA A 83 14.26 -1.41 5.98
N ALA A 84 14.16 -0.20 5.44
CA ALA A 84 14.79 0.99 6.02
C ALA A 84 14.03 1.51 7.25
N SER A 85 12.71 1.32 7.29
CA SER A 85 11.84 1.66 8.43
C SER A 85 11.03 0.44 8.85
N PRO A 86 11.68 -0.57 9.48
CA PRO A 86 11.02 -1.82 9.81
C PRO A 86 9.94 -1.61 10.87
N LEU A 87 8.86 -2.37 10.72
CA LEU A 87 7.80 -2.45 11.72
C LEU A 87 8.17 -3.52 12.76
N SER A 88 7.77 -3.34 14.02
CA SER A 88 7.83 -4.42 15.01
C SER A 88 7.01 -5.63 14.53
N HIS A 89 7.24 -6.83 15.05
CA HIS A 89 6.32 -7.93 14.76
C HIS A 89 4.97 -7.69 15.44
N ALA A 90 3.87 -8.09 14.80
CA ALA A 90 2.56 -7.93 15.37
C ALA A 90 2.42 -8.81 16.63
N SER A 91 2.23 -8.17 17.78
CA SER A 91 2.01 -8.86 19.04
C SER A 91 0.55 -9.32 19.17
N GLY A 92 0.29 -10.32 20.02
CA GLY A 92 -1.09 -10.74 20.35
C GLY A 92 -1.98 -9.57 20.79
N PRO A 93 -1.54 -8.71 21.72
CA PRO A 93 -2.24 -7.48 22.05
C PRO A 93 -2.51 -6.58 20.83
N LEU A 94 -1.49 -6.29 20.00
CA LEU A 94 -1.69 -5.44 18.81
C LEU A 94 -2.74 -6.00 17.87
N LEU A 95 -2.69 -7.30 17.57
CA LEU A 95 -3.67 -7.96 16.70
C LEU A 95 -5.08 -7.85 17.29
N GLN A 96 -5.25 -7.98 18.61
CA GLN A 96 -6.54 -7.78 19.27
C GLN A 96 -7.03 -6.31 19.17
N VAL A 97 -6.14 -5.32 19.31
CA VAL A 97 -6.51 -3.89 19.15
C VAL A 97 -7.04 -3.67 17.74
N ILE A 98 -6.23 -4.02 16.75
CA ILE A 98 -6.48 -3.63 15.36
C ILE A 98 -7.61 -4.47 14.72
N SER A 99 -7.85 -5.68 15.23
CA SER A 99 -9.00 -6.52 14.86
C SER A 99 -10.32 -6.10 15.52
N GLN A 100 -10.32 -5.06 16.35
CA GLN A 100 -11.47 -4.64 17.17
C GLN A 100 -12.00 -5.76 18.09
N ARG A 101 -11.18 -6.78 18.36
CA ARG A 101 -11.46 -7.88 19.30
C ARG A 101 -10.69 -7.69 20.61
N TRP A 102 -10.50 -6.44 20.99
CA TRP A 102 -9.68 -6.04 22.12
C TRP A 102 -10.32 -6.47 23.43
N ASP A 103 -9.57 -7.23 24.23
CA ASP A 103 -9.90 -7.50 25.62
C ASP A 103 -9.55 -6.26 26.46
N ALA A 104 -10.55 -5.67 27.11
CA ALA A 104 -10.40 -4.49 27.95
C ALA A 104 -9.48 -4.72 29.17
N ASP A 105 -9.23 -5.99 29.54
CA ASP A 105 -8.32 -6.36 30.63
C ASP A 105 -6.84 -6.26 30.22
N ILE A 106 -6.55 -6.13 28.91
CA ILE A 106 -5.19 -5.83 28.45
C ILE A 106 -4.93 -4.32 28.61
N PRO A 107 -3.88 -3.90 29.34
CA PRO A 107 -3.60 -2.46 29.49
C PRO A 107 -3.16 -1.82 28.17
N MET A 108 -3.84 -0.75 27.77
CA MET A 108 -3.42 0.10 26.65
C MET A 108 -2.27 1.03 27.09
N ASN A 109 -1.04 0.54 27.01
CA ASN A 109 0.17 1.34 27.27
C ASN A 109 0.53 2.26 26.08
N ALA A 110 1.56 3.09 26.26
CA ALA A 110 1.96 4.08 25.26
C ALA A 110 2.50 3.42 23.98
N GLU A 111 3.24 2.33 24.14
CA GLU A 111 3.87 1.58 23.05
C GLU A 111 2.81 0.94 22.15
N LEU A 112 1.86 0.22 22.75
CA LEU A 112 0.79 -0.43 22.02
C LEU A 112 -0.13 0.57 21.31
N ARG A 113 -0.40 1.71 21.96
CA ARG A 113 -1.13 2.81 21.32
C ARG A 113 -0.39 3.34 20.10
N ALA A 114 0.93 3.54 20.21
CA ALA A 114 1.74 3.99 19.09
C ALA A 114 1.75 2.96 17.93
N GLU A 115 1.87 1.67 18.23
CA GLU A 115 1.80 0.60 17.23
C GLU A 115 0.44 0.51 16.54
N ALA A 116 -0.66 0.69 17.30
CA ALA A 116 -2.00 0.71 16.74
C ALA A 116 -2.23 1.91 15.81
N LEU A 117 -1.74 3.10 16.21
CA LEU A 117 -1.79 4.30 15.37
C LEU A 117 -0.94 4.16 14.10
N GLN A 118 0.25 3.56 14.22
CA GLN A 118 1.09 3.25 13.05
C GLN A 118 0.37 2.27 12.10
N SER A 119 -0.24 1.21 12.64
CA SER A 119 -1.03 0.26 11.85
C SER A 119 -2.19 0.93 11.12
N ALA A 120 -2.91 1.83 11.79
CA ALA A 120 -3.99 2.61 11.17
C ALA A 120 -3.48 3.53 10.04
N SER A 121 -2.33 4.18 10.22
CA SER A 121 -1.69 4.97 9.15
C SER A 121 -1.37 4.11 7.94
N LEU A 122 -0.75 2.94 8.14
CA LEU A 122 -0.39 2.02 7.05
C LEU A 122 -1.62 1.52 6.28
N ALA A 123 -2.71 1.23 6.99
CA ALA A 123 -3.97 0.87 6.35
C ALA A 123 -4.57 2.05 5.58
N GLN A 124 -4.48 3.27 6.10
CA GLN A 124 -4.98 4.48 5.43
C GLN A 124 -4.20 4.75 4.12
N GLU A 125 -2.88 4.58 4.13
CA GLU A 125 -2.05 4.71 2.92
C GLU A 125 -2.48 3.73 1.83
N PHE A 126 -2.75 2.47 2.21
CA PHE A 126 -3.27 1.47 1.29
C PHE A 126 -4.67 1.85 0.76
N GLN A 127 -5.53 2.40 1.63
CA GLN A 127 -6.88 2.84 1.27
C GLN A 127 -6.91 4.05 0.33
N ASP A 128 -5.96 4.97 0.47
CA ASP A 128 -5.89 6.18 -0.36
C ASP A 128 -5.22 5.96 -1.73
N ALA A 129 -4.58 4.81 -1.94
CA ALA A 129 -3.90 4.46 -3.18
C ALA A 129 -4.88 3.99 -4.26
N ASP A 130 -4.70 4.45 -5.51
CA ASP A 130 -5.36 3.88 -6.70
C ASP A 130 -4.52 2.74 -7.29
N VAL A 131 -3.19 2.87 -7.18
CA VAL A 131 -2.22 1.88 -7.61
C VAL A 131 -1.28 1.56 -6.45
N VAL A 132 -1.08 0.28 -6.15
CA VAL A 132 -0.02 -0.17 -5.25
C VAL A 132 1.05 -0.87 -6.08
N VAL A 133 2.30 -0.39 -5.99
CA VAL A 133 3.47 -1.08 -6.53
C VAL A 133 4.21 -1.74 -5.37
N LEU A 134 4.08 -3.06 -5.25
CA LEU A 134 4.59 -3.81 -4.10
C LEU A 134 5.74 -4.72 -4.48
N GLY A 135 6.94 -4.41 -3.98
CA GLY A 135 8.10 -5.30 -4.02
C GLY A 135 7.95 -6.44 -3.00
N ALA A 136 7.74 -7.66 -3.49
CA ALA A 136 7.58 -8.87 -2.70
C ALA A 136 8.49 -10.01 -3.21
N PRO A 137 9.83 -9.88 -3.06
CA PRO A 137 10.76 -10.91 -3.51
C PRO A 137 10.55 -12.22 -2.75
N LEU A 138 10.88 -13.34 -3.38
CA LEU A 138 10.97 -14.63 -2.71
C LEU A 138 12.24 -14.65 -1.85
N HIS A 139 12.07 -14.68 -0.53
CA HIS A 139 13.13 -14.77 0.46
C HIS A 139 12.91 -16.02 1.31
N ASN A 140 13.83 -16.98 1.23
CA ASN A 140 13.76 -18.25 1.98
C ASN A 140 12.40 -18.95 1.83
N PHE A 141 11.94 -19.11 0.58
CA PHE A 141 10.67 -19.77 0.25
C PHE A 141 9.40 -19.04 0.76
N SER A 142 9.51 -17.76 1.12
CA SER A 142 8.37 -16.92 1.51
C SER A 142 8.64 -15.45 1.15
N VAL A 143 7.92 -14.51 1.77
CA VAL A 143 8.19 -13.07 1.69
C VAL A 143 9.27 -12.63 2.69
N PRO A 144 9.89 -11.44 2.52
CA PRO A 144 10.71 -10.84 3.56
C PRO A 144 9.92 -10.68 4.87
N SER A 145 10.59 -10.89 6.01
CA SER A 145 9.94 -10.74 7.33
C SER A 145 9.38 -9.34 7.57
N THR A 146 10.02 -8.32 7.01
CA THR A 146 9.57 -6.92 6.97
C THR A 146 8.24 -6.76 6.23
N LEU A 147 8.08 -7.43 5.09
CA LEU A 147 6.80 -7.48 4.36
C LEU A 147 5.73 -8.20 5.18
N LYS A 148 6.08 -9.34 5.78
CA LYS A 148 5.13 -10.09 6.62
C LYS A 148 4.61 -9.26 7.79
N ALA A 149 5.48 -8.51 8.47
CA ALA A 149 5.08 -7.62 9.57
C ALA A 149 4.10 -6.51 9.12
N TRP A 150 4.24 -6.01 7.89
CA TRP A 150 3.29 -5.06 7.30
C TRP A 150 1.96 -5.75 6.93
N MET A 151 2.03 -6.92 6.28
CA MET A 151 0.85 -7.70 5.89
C MET A 151 0.01 -8.11 7.11
N ASP A 152 0.63 -8.52 8.21
CA ASP A 152 -0.09 -8.92 9.43
C ASP A 152 -0.95 -7.80 10.01
N ARG A 153 -0.48 -6.56 9.93
CA ARG A 153 -1.27 -5.39 10.35
C ARG A 153 -2.35 -5.04 9.35
N LEU A 154 -1.99 -5.01 8.07
CA LEU A 154 -2.92 -4.60 7.02
C LEU A 154 -4.09 -5.58 6.92
N LEU A 155 -3.81 -6.89 6.84
CA LEU A 155 -4.83 -7.92 6.67
C LEU A 155 -5.79 -7.95 7.86
N GLU A 156 -5.29 -7.81 9.08
CA GLU A 156 -6.13 -7.83 10.28
C GLU A 156 -7.06 -6.60 10.35
N LEU A 157 -6.54 -5.39 10.07
CA LEU A 157 -7.33 -4.15 10.09
C LEU A 157 -8.49 -4.17 9.09
N GLN A 158 -8.25 -4.69 7.88
CA GLN A 158 -9.25 -4.67 6.80
C GLN A 158 -10.36 -5.71 7.02
N THR A 159 -10.20 -6.69 7.90
CA THR A 159 -11.30 -7.61 8.27
C THR A 159 -12.43 -6.92 9.05
N THR A 160 -12.17 -5.74 9.61
CA THR A 160 -13.02 -5.16 10.65
C THR A 160 -13.96 -4.08 10.16
N SER A 161 -13.67 -3.38 9.05
CA SER A 161 -14.44 -2.18 8.67
C SER A 161 -14.32 -1.69 7.21
N SER A 162 -13.67 -2.42 6.29
CA SER A 162 -13.35 -1.86 4.97
C SER A 162 -14.23 -2.35 3.81
N LYS A 163 -14.54 -1.43 2.89
CA LYS A 163 -15.10 -1.74 1.57
C LYS A 163 -14.08 -2.59 0.77
N PRO A 164 -14.51 -3.63 0.04
CA PRO A 164 -13.66 -4.32 -0.93
C PRO A 164 -12.97 -3.33 -1.87
N ARG A 165 -11.67 -3.53 -2.13
CA ARG A 165 -10.85 -2.66 -3.01
C ARG A 165 -10.83 -3.13 -4.47
N ASP A 166 -12.02 -3.24 -5.07
CA ASP A 166 -12.18 -3.64 -6.48
C ASP A 166 -11.68 -2.58 -7.49
N ASP A 167 -11.54 -1.35 -7.01
CA ASP A 167 -11.00 -0.20 -7.72
C ASP A 167 -9.46 -0.17 -7.76
N LEU A 168 -8.81 -0.75 -6.73
CA LEU A 168 -7.35 -0.76 -6.60
C LEU A 168 -6.69 -1.65 -7.67
N HIS A 169 -5.63 -1.12 -8.28
CA HIS A 169 -4.72 -1.91 -9.11
C HIS A 169 -3.44 -2.24 -8.34
N LEU A 170 -3.21 -3.52 -8.06
CA LEU A 170 -1.97 -3.99 -7.46
C LEU A 170 -0.99 -4.49 -8.53
N LEU A 171 0.17 -3.83 -8.63
CA LEU A 171 1.34 -4.30 -9.37
C LEU A 171 2.26 -5.03 -8.38
N LEU A 172 2.14 -6.35 -8.36
CA LEU A 172 2.92 -7.24 -7.49
C LEU A 172 4.26 -7.55 -8.15
N VAL A 173 5.31 -6.87 -7.69
CA VAL A 173 6.67 -7.06 -8.19
C VAL A 173 7.33 -8.21 -7.43
N THR A 174 7.50 -9.36 -8.09
CA THR A 174 8.17 -10.53 -7.51
C THR A 174 9.55 -10.72 -8.15
N SER A 175 10.51 -11.19 -7.37
CA SER A 175 11.83 -11.58 -7.87
C SER A 175 12.33 -12.75 -7.05
N GLY A 176 12.96 -13.73 -7.67
CA GLY A 176 13.55 -14.88 -6.97
C GLY A 176 15.07 -14.90 -7.12
N CYS A 177 15.74 -15.52 -6.15
CA CYS A 177 17.13 -15.94 -6.34
C CYS A 177 17.15 -17.16 -7.29
N GLY A 178 18.23 -17.33 -8.04
CA GLY A 178 18.48 -18.58 -8.77
C GLY A 178 18.57 -19.75 -7.80
N VAL A 179 17.42 -20.33 -7.44
CA VAL A 179 17.36 -21.42 -6.48
C VAL A 179 17.99 -22.64 -7.12
N MET A 180 19.25 -22.89 -6.76
CA MET A 180 20.01 -24.02 -7.26
C MET A 180 19.38 -25.33 -6.78
N GLY A 181 19.15 -26.27 -7.69
CA GLY A 181 18.71 -27.64 -7.36
C GLY A 181 17.21 -27.86 -7.24
N LEU A 182 16.36 -26.88 -7.58
CA LEU A 182 14.92 -27.12 -7.73
C LEU A 182 14.57 -27.63 -9.13
N ALA A 183 13.63 -28.57 -9.18
CA ALA A 183 13.12 -29.13 -10.43
C ALA A 183 12.31 -28.11 -11.26
N SER A 184 11.58 -27.19 -10.62
CA SER A 184 10.79 -26.16 -11.29
C SER A 184 10.80 -24.84 -10.52
N VAL A 185 11.62 -23.89 -10.99
CA VAL A 185 11.64 -22.51 -10.44
C VAL A 185 10.33 -21.79 -10.74
N ASP A 186 9.71 -22.05 -11.89
CA ASP A 186 8.45 -21.42 -12.28
C ASP A 186 7.30 -21.82 -11.37
N GLU A 187 7.21 -23.10 -10.99
CA GLU A 187 6.18 -23.57 -10.05
C GLU A 187 6.35 -22.94 -8.67
N LEU A 188 7.60 -22.83 -8.18
CA LEU A 188 7.89 -22.14 -6.93
C LEU A 188 7.41 -20.68 -6.97
N MET A 189 7.76 -19.95 -8.03
CA MET A 189 7.35 -18.54 -8.18
C MET A 189 5.84 -18.41 -8.32
N ASN A 190 5.19 -19.30 -9.06
CA ASN A 190 3.73 -19.34 -9.16
C ASN A 190 3.08 -19.55 -7.80
N ASN A 191 3.62 -20.44 -6.96
CA ASN A 191 3.10 -20.70 -5.61
C ASN A 191 3.25 -19.47 -4.70
N HIS A 192 4.42 -18.81 -4.73
CA HIS A 192 4.67 -17.55 -4.03
C HIS A 192 3.66 -16.47 -4.42
N GLU A 193 3.46 -16.30 -5.74
CA GLU A 193 2.53 -15.32 -6.28
C GLU A 193 1.07 -15.65 -5.96
N ASN A 194 0.69 -16.93 -6.01
CA ASN A 194 -0.68 -17.36 -5.72
C ASN A 194 -1.04 -17.10 -4.24
N GLN A 195 -0.11 -17.35 -3.31
CA GLN A 195 -0.31 -17.03 -1.91
C GLN A 195 -0.52 -15.51 -1.71
N LEU A 196 0.30 -14.69 -2.35
CA LEU A 196 0.19 -13.23 -2.25
C LEU A 196 -1.10 -12.71 -2.89
N LYS A 197 -1.45 -13.19 -4.09
CA LYS A 197 -2.72 -12.87 -4.75
C LYS A 197 -3.90 -13.19 -3.85
N ALA A 198 -3.93 -14.38 -3.23
CA ALA A 198 -5.00 -14.76 -2.32
C ALA A 198 -5.12 -13.79 -1.13
N ALA A 199 -3.99 -13.36 -0.55
CA ALA A 199 -3.99 -12.40 0.55
C ALA A 199 -4.57 -11.03 0.16
N PHE A 200 -4.27 -10.50 -1.03
CA PHE A 200 -4.83 -9.22 -1.48
C PHE A 200 -6.26 -9.35 -2.03
N GLN A 201 -6.62 -10.50 -2.61
CA GLN A 201 -8.00 -10.80 -2.98
C GLN A 201 -8.92 -10.88 -1.76
N PHE A 202 -8.40 -11.36 -0.63
CA PHE A 202 -9.10 -11.27 0.66
C PHE A 202 -9.42 -9.83 1.06
N LEU A 203 -8.60 -8.85 0.66
CA LEU A 203 -8.87 -7.41 0.81
C LEU A 203 -9.81 -6.84 -0.27
N GLY A 204 -10.35 -7.69 -1.14
CA GLY A 204 -11.20 -7.30 -2.26
C GLY A 204 -10.45 -6.78 -3.49
N VAL A 205 -9.11 -6.88 -3.52
CA VAL A 205 -8.31 -6.46 -4.67
C VAL A 205 -8.46 -7.48 -5.80
N SER A 206 -9.29 -7.16 -6.78
CA SER A 206 -9.56 -8.04 -7.92
C SER A 206 -8.51 -7.89 -9.04
N ARG A 207 -7.81 -6.75 -9.10
CA ARG A 207 -6.87 -6.39 -10.17
C ARG A 207 -5.43 -6.53 -9.68
N VAL A 208 -4.89 -7.75 -9.79
CA VAL A 208 -3.49 -8.04 -9.42
C VAL A 208 -2.69 -8.45 -10.65
N ASN A 209 -1.69 -7.65 -11.03
CA ASN A 209 -0.74 -7.97 -12.11
C ASN A 209 0.63 -8.26 -11.51
N VAL A 210 1.26 -9.35 -11.95
CA VAL A 210 2.60 -9.72 -11.52
C VAL A 210 3.63 -9.10 -12.47
N VAL A 211 4.73 -8.59 -11.91
CA VAL A 211 5.89 -8.07 -12.64
C VAL A 211 7.13 -8.80 -12.11
N ARG A 212 7.75 -9.67 -12.93
CA ARG A 212 8.94 -10.44 -12.52
C ARG A 212 10.25 -9.74 -12.91
N GLY A 213 10.20 -8.83 -13.88
CA GLY A 213 11.36 -8.07 -14.33
C GLY A 213 11.00 -6.83 -15.14
N LEU A 214 12.01 -6.10 -15.59
CA LEU A 214 11.84 -4.86 -16.38
C LEU A 214 11.07 -5.09 -17.69
N ALA A 215 11.20 -6.27 -18.30
CA ALA A 215 10.49 -6.63 -19.53
C ALA A 215 8.96 -6.71 -19.34
N ASP A 216 8.49 -6.98 -18.12
CA ASP A 216 7.06 -7.11 -17.82
C ASP A 216 6.39 -5.75 -17.55
N VAL A 217 7.19 -4.72 -17.24
CA VAL A 217 6.69 -3.39 -16.86
C VAL A 217 5.69 -2.84 -17.90
N PRO A 218 6.00 -2.76 -19.20
CA PRO A 218 5.04 -2.22 -20.18
C PRO A 218 3.69 -2.95 -20.23
N GLN A 219 3.68 -4.28 -20.00
CA GLN A 219 2.45 -5.06 -19.98
C GLN A 219 1.63 -4.81 -18.72
N ALA A 220 2.29 -4.66 -17.57
CA ALA A 220 1.67 -4.43 -16.27
C ALA A 220 1.02 -3.04 -16.15
N LEU A 221 1.55 -2.05 -16.88
CA LEU A 221 1.03 -0.68 -16.95
C LEU A 221 -0.24 -0.52 -17.79
N ARG A 222 -0.76 -1.59 -18.40
CA ARG A 222 -2.01 -1.50 -19.18
C ARG A 222 -3.21 -1.37 -18.22
N LEU A 223 -3.51 -0.12 -17.85
CA LEU A 223 -4.54 0.22 -16.86
C LEU A 223 -6.00 -0.07 -17.33
N ARG A 224 -6.23 -0.44 -18.62
CA ARG A 224 -7.42 -1.10 -19.25
C ARG A 224 -7.06 -1.46 -20.71
N SER A 225 -7.54 -2.55 -21.33
CA SER A 225 -8.94 -2.84 -21.69
C SER A 225 -9.26 -4.35 -21.80
N ALA A 226 -10.34 -4.79 -21.16
CA ALA A 226 -11.23 -5.82 -21.72
C ALA A 226 -12.66 -5.39 -21.36
N ALA A 227 -13.50 -5.35 -22.39
CA ALA A 227 -14.91 -4.96 -22.35
C ALA A 227 -15.77 -5.93 -21.55
#